data_AF-A0AAN8DL92-F1
#
_entry.id   AF-A0AAN8DL92-F1
#
_cell.length_a   1.000
_cell.length_b   1.000
_cell.length_c   1.000
_cell.angle_alpha   90.00
_cell.angle_beta   90.00
_cell.angle_gamma   90.00
#
_symmetry.space_group_name_H-M   'P 1'
#
loop_
_entity.id
_entity.type
_entity.pdbx_description
1 polymer ?
#
loop_
_entity_poly.entity_id
_entity_poly.type
_entity_poly.pdbx_seq_one_letter_code
_entity_poly.pdbx_strand_id
1 'polypeptide(L)'
;MAPDAAWKTVADPQRATEVFRRNLFGQREEMALLRLSIDIREDADKQEMAIISFYKSRQTKWSRPLRWTLEGDVATGDGVTRHLFSLIMKNLQHGFHINFGNSNTTLLFEGQHDHLIPSTSQILTVGLLDGESQLSESDRQDVTAMALTWDLPGPRVTVDNRKWLFYRMLQMAVIGRTMRQIKQIRKGLKETEVFQLLTGRADVVPMMFPRLSATACSAKTVLDHIGVVVR
;
A
#
# COMPACT_ATOMS: atom_id res chain seq x y z
N MET A 1 1.32 -37.56 -0.78
CA MET A 1 0.43 -36.40 -0.59
C MET A 1 1.29 -35.18 -0.31
N ALA A 2 1.21 -34.12 -1.11
CA ALA A 2 2.02 -32.93 -0.88
C ALA A 2 1.65 -32.28 0.46
N PRO A 3 2.61 -31.91 1.33
CA PRO A 3 2.35 -31.26 2.62
C PRO A 3 1.70 -29.86 2.52
N ASP A 4 1.45 -29.37 1.30
CA ASP A 4 1.22 -27.96 0.98
C ASP A 4 -0.20 -27.43 1.29
N ALA A 5 -1.16 -28.31 1.60
CA ALA A 5 -2.56 -27.95 1.79
C ALA A 5 -3.17 -28.33 3.15
N ALA A 6 -2.39 -28.88 4.08
CA ALA A 6 -2.91 -29.35 5.38
C ALA A 6 -3.62 -28.25 6.19
N TRP A 7 -3.20 -27.00 6.03
CA TRP A 7 -3.84 -25.83 6.65
C TRP A 7 -5.27 -25.57 6.15
N LYS A 8 -5.69 -26.11 5.00
CA LYS A 8 -7.06 -25.91 4.49
C LYS A 8 -8.11 -26.71 5.27
N THR A 9 -7.72 -27.82 5.89
CA THR A 9 -8.63 -28.74 6.57
C THR A 9 -8.64 -28.57 8.10
N VAL A 10 -7.81 -27.68 8.64
CA VAL A 10 -7.80 -27.38 10.07
C VAL A 10 -9.04 -26.56 10.41
N ALA A 11 -9.81 -27.00 11.41
CA ALA A 11 -11.05 -26.35 11.81
C ALA A 11 -10.82 -24.95 12.42
N ASP A 12 -9.77 -24.78 13.23
CA ASP A 12 -9.48 -23.51 13.89
C ASP A 12 -8.79 -22.51 12.95
N PRO A 13 -9.31 -21.27 12.79
CA PRO A 13 -8.69 -20.21 12.00
C PRO A 13 -7.26 -19.88 12.45
N GLN A 14 -6.99 -19.81 13.75
CA GLN A 14 -5.65 -19.47 14.26
C GLN A 14 -4.66 -20.58 13.95
N ARG A 15 -5.00 -21.82 14.31
CA ARG A 15 -4.12 -22.97 14.11
C ARG A 15 -3.74 -23.19 12.65
N ALA A 16 -4.65 -22.97 11.70
CA ALA A 16 -4.25 -23.13 10.31
C ALA A 16 -3.39 -22.02 9.76
N THR A 17 -3.50 -20.79 10.27
CA THR A 17 -2.53 -19.73 9.97
C THR A 17 -1.13 -20.14 10.47
N GLU A 18 -1.03 -20.75 11.65
CA GLU A 18 0.26 -21.26 12.16
C GLU A 18 0.84 -22.39 11.32
N VAL A 19 -0.01 -23.32 10.84
CA VAL A 19 0.42 -24.42 9.96
C VAL A 19 0.85 -23.88 8.61
N PHE A 20 0.08 -22.97 8.01
CA PHE A 20 0.43 -22.28 6.77
C PHE A 20 1.79 -21.59 6.91
N ARG A 21 1.98 -20.83 7.99
CA ARG A 21 3.23 -20.13 8.30
C ARG A 21 4.40 -21.10 8.45
N ARG A 22 4.22 -22.20 9.17
CA ARG A 22 5.27 -23.23 9.33
C ARG A 22 5.64 -23.88 7.99
N ASN A 23 4.67 -24.19 7.15
CA ASN A 23 4.94 -24.71 5.81
C ASN A 23 5.70 -23.69 4.95
N LEU A 24 5.30 -22.42 5.01
CA LEU A 24 5.93 -21.32 4.28
C LEU A 24 7.40 -21.15 4.68
N PHE A 25 7.73 -21.19 5.97
CA PHE A 25 9.10 -21.03 6.47
C PHE A 25 9.94 -22.31 6.40
N GLY A 26 9.34 -23.48 6.65
CA GLY A 26 10.04 -24.77 6.59
C GLY A 26 10.56 -25.09 5.19
N GLN A 27 9.90 -24.61 4.14
CA GLN A 27 10.41 -24.69 2.76
C GLN A 27 11.59 -23.73 2.48
N ARG A 28 12.01 -22.91 3.45
CA ARG A 28 12.82 -21.71 3.20
C ARG A 28 13.93 -21.44 4.22
N GLU A 29 14.24 -22.39 5.10
CA GLU A 29 15.27 -22.20 6.14
C GLU A 29 16.66 -21.87 5.56
N GLU A 30 16.95 -22.26 4.31
CA GLU A 30 18.22 -21.98 3.62
C GLU A 30 18.19 -20.70 2.77
N MET A 31 17.06 -19.99 2.66
CA MET A 31 16.98 -18.80 1.81
C MET A 31 17.71 -17.61 2.44
N ALA A 32 18.47 -16.88 1.63
CA ALA A 32 19.07 -15.62 2.07
C ALA A 32 17.99 -14.67 2.64
N LEU A 33 18.33 -13.84 3.63
CA LEU A 33 17.36 -12.92 4.24
C LEU A 33 17.12 -11.70 3.35
N LEU A 34 15.91 -11.15 3.38
CA LEU A 34 15.68 -9.77 2.94
C LEU A 34 16.31 -8.84 3.97
N ARG A 35 16.98 -7.77 3.55
CA ARG A 35 17.65 -6.82 4.44
C ARG A 35 17.13 -5.41 4.21
N LEU A 36 16.60 -4.81 5.27
CA LEU A 36 16.21 -3.40 5.32
C LEU A 36 17.08 -2.69 6.38
N SER A 37 17.76 -1.62 6.02
CA SER A 37 18.47 -0.78 7.00
C SER A 37 17.88 0.62 6.99
N ILE A 38 17.66 1.17 8.18
CA ILE A 38 17.19 2.55 8.36
C ILE A 38 18.11 3.19 9.39
N ASP A 39 18.78 4.29 9.04
CA ASP A 39 19.54 5.08 10.01
C ASP A 39 18.60 6.07 10.70
N ILE A 40 18.44 5.92 12.02
CA ILE A 40 17.51 6.76 12.79
C ILE A 40 18.04 8.18 13.03
N ARG A 41 19.34 8.40 12.77
CA ARG A 41 19.98 9.72 12.90
C ARG A 41 19.77 10.59 11.67
N GLU A 42 19.39 9.96 10.55
CA GLU A 42 19.04 10.65 9.31
C GLU A 42 17.66 11.31 9.42
N ASP A 43 17.41 12.31 8.57
CA ASP A 43 16.12 12.97 8.49
C ASP A 43 15.00 12.03 7.97
N ALA A 44 13.75 12.44 8.19
CA ALA A 44 12.57 11.64 7.85
C ALA A 44 12.51 11.27 6.37
N ASP A 45 12.89 12.18 5.47
CA ASP A 45 12.84 11.95 4.02
C ASP A 45 13.82 10.83 3.62
N LYS A 46 15.03 10.83 4.18
CA LYS A 46 16.01 9.76 3.96
C LYS A 46 15.57 8.43 4.53
N GLN A 47 14.98 8.42 5.73
CA GLN A 47 14.44 7.20 6.34
C GLN A 47 13.34 6.58 5.46
N GLU A 48 12.44 7.41 4.94
CA GLU A 48 11.37 6.98 4.02
C GLU A 48 11.91 6.50 2.66
N MET A 49 12.93 7.17 2.13
CA MET A 49 13.61 6.75 0.90
C MET A 49 14.28 5.39 1.05
N ALA A 50 14.80 5.04 2.23
CA ALA A 50 15.34 3.70 2.49
C ALA A 50 14.25 2.62 2.37
N ILE A 51 13.06 2.88 2.94
CA ILE A 51 11.89 1.97 2.85
C ILE A 51 11.48 1.77 1.38
N ILE A 52 11.42 2.85 0.60
CA ILE A 52 11.00 2.78 -0.81
C ILE A 52 12.05 2.12 -1.68
N SER A 53 13.33 2.41 -1.44
CA SER A 53 14.44 1.80 -2.18
C SER A 53 14.45 0.29 -1.93
N PHE A 54 14.20 -0.13 -0.69
CA PHE A 54 14.00 -1.53 -0.35
C PHE A 54 12.82 -2.15 -1.12
N TYR A 55 11.65 -1.50 -1.14
CA TYR A 55 10.48 -1.98 -1.90
C TYR A 55 10.73 -2.05 -3.42
N LYS A 56 11.50 -1.11 -3.98
CA LYS A 56 11.82 -1.05 -5.43
C LYS A 56 12.95 -2.00 -5.85
N SER A 57 13.52 -2.78 -4.92
CA SER A 57 14.55 -3.76 -5.23
C SER A 57 14.11 -4.76 -6.31
N ARG A 58 14.98 -5.03 -7.28
CA ARG A 58 14.67 -5.91 -8.41
C ARG A 58 14.75 -7.38 -8.00
N GLN A 59 13.87 -8.20 -8.57
CA GLN A 59 13.88 -9.67 -8.43
C GLN A 59 13.77 -10.18 -6.98
N THR A 60 13.09 -9.41 -6.13
CA THR A 60 12.92 -9.77 -4.72
C THR A 60 11.81 -10.80 -4.54
N LYS A 61 12.16 -11.95 -3.95
CA LYS A 61 11.17 -12.93 -3.49
C LYS A 61 10.66 -12.49 -2.11
N TRP A 62 9.56 -11.74 -2.10
CA TRP A 62 8.97 -11.12 -0.91
C TRP A 62 8.48 -12.07 0.17
N SER A 63 8.30 -13.35 -0.16
CA SER A 63 8.00 -14.42 0.80
C SER A 63 9.24 -14.96 1.55
N ARG A 64 10.41 -14.31 1.45
CA ARG A 64 11.62 -14.63 2.25
C ARG A 64 11.55 -13.96 3.63
N PRO A 65 12.20 -14.52 4.66
CA PRO A 65 12.26 -13.85 5.95
C PRO A 65 12.96 -12.49 5.85
N LEU A 66 12.39 -11.50 6.53
CA LEU A 66 12.90 -10.14 6.60
C LEU A 66 13.75 -9.95 7.84
N ARG A 67 14.97 -9.44 7.66
CA ARG A 67 15.82 -8.88 8.70
C ARG A 67 15.90 -7.38 8.48
N TRP A 68 15.82 -6.62 9.55
CA TRP A 68 16.07 -5.19 9.51
C TRP A 68 17.03 -4.74 10.60
N THR A 69 17.60 -3.57 10.40
CA THR A 69 18.50 -2.91 11.34
C THR A 69 18.08 -1.44 11.45
N LEU A 70 18.04 -0.93 12.68
CA LEU A 70 17.99 0.51 12.94
C LEU A 70 19.40 0.97 13.29
N GLU A 71 20.07 1.65 12.36
CA GLU A 71 21.42 2.16 12.56
C GLU A 71 21.40 3.42 13.42
N GLY A 72 22.40 3.58 14.29
CA GLY A 72 22.45 4.71 15.23
C GLY A 72 21.75 4.46 16.57
N ASP A 73 21.08 3.31 16.73
CA ASP A 73 20.52 2.82 18.00
C ASP A 73 21.26 1.54 18.43
N VAL A 74 21.45 1.34 19.74
CA VAL A 74 22.03 0.11 20.32
C VAL A 74 20.90 -0.88 20.68
N ALA A 75 19.64 -0.46 20.61
CA ALA A 75 18.50 -1.30 20.90
C ALA A 75 18.40 -2.51 19.95
N THR A 76 18.09 -3.67 20.52
CA THR A 76 17.79 -4.91 19.81
C THR A 76 16.49 -5.51 20.34
N GLY A 77 15.87 -6.42 19.59
CA GLY A 77 14.64 -7.12 20.00
C GLY A 77 13.33 -6.42 19.65
N ASP A 78 12.24 -6.79 20.33
CA ASP A 78 10.85 -6.44 19.98
C ASP A 78 10.55 -4.94 19.93
N GLY A 79 11.31 -4.11 20.65
CA GLY A 79 11.18 -2.65 20.60
C GLY A 79 11.52 -2.08 19.22
N VAL A 80 12.61 -2.56 18.62
CA VAL A 80 13.07 -2.19 17.27
C VAL A 80 12.04 -2.61 16.24
N THR A 81 11.54 -3.84 16.39
CA THR A 81 10.48 -4.41 15.58
C THR A 81 9.23 -3.52 15.58
N ARG A 82 8.74 -3.16 16.76
CA ARG A 82 7.56 -2.30 16.91
C ARG A 82 7.79 -0.91 16.30
N HIS A 83 8.97 -0.35 16.47
CA HIS A 83 9.31 0.95 15.90
C HIS A 83 9.22 0.92 14.37
N LEU A 84 9.87 -0.05 13.71
CA LEU A 84 9.82 -0.18 12.25
C LEU A 84 8.39 -0.32 11.74
N PHE A 85 7.58 -1.21 12.32
CA PHE A 85 6.19 -1.37 11.89
C PHE A 85 5.35 -0.12 12.17
N SER A 86 5.64 0.61 13.24
CA SER A 86 4.96 1.89 13.50
C SER A 86 5.29 2.92 12.43
N LEU A 87 6.55 3.00 12.00
CA LEU A 87 6.97 3.89 10.91
C LEU A 87 6.29 3.51 9.58
N ILE A 88 6.32 2.23 9.21
CA ILE A 88 5.66 1.75 7.99
C ILE A 88 4.15 2.04 8.03
N MET A 89 3.48 1.71 9.14
CA MET A 89 2.04 1.94 9.27
C MET A 89 1.69 3.42 9.27
N LYS A 90 2.50 4.27 9.92
CA LYS A 90 2.37 5.73 9.85
C LYS A 90 2.41 6.20 8.40
N ASN A 91 3.39 5.75 7.61
CA ASN A 91 3.56 6.16 6.21
C ASN A 91 2.44 5.62 5.30
N LEU A 92 1.93 4.42 5.59
CA LEU A 92 0.79 3.87 4.85
C LEU A 92 -0.51 4.65 5.12
N GLN A 93 -0.71 5.12 6.35
CA GLN A 93 -1.91 5.86 6.78
C GLN A 93 -1.85 7.34 6.40
N HIS A 94 -0.71 7.99 6.62
CA HIS A 94 -0.54 9.44 6.50
C HIS A 94 0.28 9.85 5.27
N GLY A 95 0.70 8.88 4.44
CA GLY A 95 1.50 9.11 3.25
C GLY A 95 2.99 9.23 3.53
N PHE A 96 3.74 9.33 2.44
CA PHE A 96 5.20 9.54 2.45
C PHE A 96 5.52 11.02 2.20
N HIS A 97 6.45 11.58 2.96
CA HIS A 97 7.05 12.90 2.77
C HIS A 97 8.00 12.89 1.57
N ILE A 98 7.45 12.64 0.38
CA ILE A 98 8.22 12.61 -0.87
C ILE A 98 7.56 13.51 -1.87
N ASN A 99 8.34 14.51 -2.28
CA ASN A 99 7.93 15.51 -3.24
C ASN A 99 8.09 14.95 -4.67
N PHE A 100 6.98 14.55 -5.28
CA PHE A 100 6.92 14.22 -6.72
C PHE A 100 6.49 15.42 -7.58
N GLY A 101 6.67 16.65 -7.09
CA GLY A 101 6.44 17.89 -7.84
C GLY A 101 5.09 18.57 -7.60
N ASN A 102 4.12 17.91 -6.95
CA ASN A 102 2.74 18.40 -6.87
C ASN A 102 2.12 18.39 -5.46
N SER A 103 2.77 17.79 -4.45
CA SER A 103 2.31 17.81 -3.04
C SER A 103 3.46 17.55 -2.07
N ASN A 104 3.38 18.10 -0.85
CA ASN A 104 4.34 17.85 0.23
C ASN A 104 4.22 16.44 0.85
N THR A 105 3.21 15.68 0.45
CA THR A 105 2.94 14.32 0.97
C THR A 105 2.26 13.48 -0.10
N THR A 106 2.73 12.24 -0.27
CA THR A 106 2.13 11.23 -1.15
C THR A 106 1.23 10.32 -0.32
N LEU A 107 -0.04 10.69 -0.18
CA LEU A 107 -1.05 9.86 0.49
C LEU A 107 -1.37 8.61 -0.34
N LEU A 108 -1.61 7.47 0.31
CA LEU A 108 -2.18 6.27 -0.32
C LEU A 108 -3.71 6.31 -0.33
N PHE A 109 -4.30 6.88 0.73
CA PHE A 109 -5.73 7.07 0.91
C PHE A 109 -6.04 8.51 1.35
N GLU A 110 -7.18 9.05 0.93
CA GLU A 110 -7.71 10.37 1.28
C GLU A 110 -9.20 10.27 1.62
N GLY A 111 -9.76 11.23 2.34
CA GLY A 111 -11.18 11.26 2.72
C GLY A 111 -11.42 11.28 4.23
N GLN A 112 -12.69 11.11 4.63
CA GLN A 112 -13.08 11.03 6.04
C GLN A 112 -12.67 9.68 6.66
N HIS A 113 -12.54 9.63 7.98
CA HIS A 113 -12.03 8.46 8.72
C HIS A 113 -12.72 7.12 8.34
N ASP A 114 -14.04 7.14 8.10
CA ASP A 114 -14.81 5.93 7.75
C ASP A 114 -15.06 5.79 6.24
N HIS A 115 -14.54 6.73 5.44
CA HIS A 115 -14.74 6.84 4.00
C HIS A 115 -13.42 7.13 3.26
N LEU A 116 -12.33 6.51 3.73
CA LEU A 116 -11.04 6.58 3.05
C LEU A 116 -11.15 5.94 1.66
N ILE A 117 -10.79 6.71 0.64
CA ILE A 117 -10.67 6.27 -0.75
C ILE A 117 -9.21 6.34 -1.18
N PRO A 118 -8.77 5.55 -2.17
CA PRO A 118 -7.52 5.77 -2.89
C PRO A 118 -7.19 7.24 -3.14
N SER A 119 -6.04 7.71 -2.64
CA SER A 119 -5.58 9.07 -2.88
C SER A 119 -5.35 9.32 -4.37
N THR A 120 -5.90 10.43 -4.85
CA THR A 120 -5.84 10.82 -6.25
C THR A 120 -5.39 12.28 -6.36
N SER A 121 -4.08 12.49 -6.38
CA SER A 121 -3.41 13.81 -6.47
C SER A 121 -3.81 14.71 -7.65
N GLN A 122 -4.69 14.27 -8.55
CA GLN A 122 -5.16 15.02 -9.72
C GLN A 122 -6.67 15.38 -9.63
N ILE A 123 -7.34 15.14 -8.50
CA ILE A 123 -8.74 15.59 -8.30
C ILE A 123 -8.86 17.10 -8.46
N LEU A 124 -7.85 17.89 -8.10
CA LEU A 124 -7.92 19.36 -8.19
C LEU A 124 -8.18 19.86 -9.62
N THR A 125 -7.50 19.30 -10.63
CA THR A 125 -7.74 19.69 -12.03
C THR A 125 -9.04 19.12 -12.59
N VAL A 126 -9.49 17.95 -12.12
CA VAL A 126 -10.82 17.40 -12.46
C VAL A 126 -11.93 18.26 -11.85
N GLY A 127 -11.71 18.81 -10.65
CA GLY A 127 -12.62 19.74 -9.98
C GLY A 127 -12.82 21.07 -10.72
N LEU A 128 -11.86 21.51 -11.54
CA LEU A 128 -12.05 22.68 -12.43
C LEU A 128 -13.20 22.45 -13.42
N LEU A 129 -13.46 21.19 -13.79
CA LEU A 129 -14.55 20.85 -14.70
C LEU A 129 -15.91 20.74 -13.99
N ASP A 130 -15.94 20.83 -12.66
CA ASP A 130 -17.17 20.84 -11.86
C ASP A 130 -17.78 22.25 -11.83
N GLY A 131 -18.95 22.42 -12.45
CA GLY A 131 -19.68 23.69 -12.54
C GLY A 131 -19.70 24.35 -13.92
N GLU A 132 -20.37 25.51 -13.99
CA GLU A 132 -20.66 26.23 -15.24
C GLU A 132 -19.79 27.49 -15.46
N SER A 133 -18.90 27.81 -14.51
CA SER A 133 -18.01 28.98 -14.56
C SER A 133 -17.06 28.91 -15.75
N GLN A 134 -16.84 30.02 -16.47
CA GLN A 134 -15.84 30.03 -17.55
C GLN A 134 -14.45 29.68 -17.00
N LEU A 135 -13.82 28.69 -17.61
CA LEU A 135 -12.43 28.32 -17.33
C LEU A 135 -11.49 29.37 -17.89
N SER A 136 -10.43 29.70 -17.15
CA SER A 136 -9.35 30.54 -17.70
C SER A 136 -8.61 29.79 -18.81
N GLU A 137 -7.90 30.52 -19.66
CA GLU A 137 -7.07 29.89 -20.72
C GLU A 137 -5.99 28.98 -20.12
N SER A 138 -5.46 29.33 -18.95
CA SER A 138 -4.52 28.48 -18.20
C SER A 138 -5.19 27.17 -17.76
N ASP A 139 -6.37 27.25 -17.14
CA ASP A 139 -7.09 26.05 -16.68
C ASP A 139 -7.46 25.13 -17.86
N ARG A 140 -7.81 25.72 -19.00
CA ARG A 140 -8.09 24.96 -20.23
C ARG A 140 -6.86 24.23 -20.74
N GLN A 141 -5.69 24.85 -20.69
CA GLN A 141 -4.43 24.22 -21.08
C GLN A 141 -4.08 23.08 -20.12
N ASP A 142 -4.25 23.27 -18.81
CA ASP A 142 -3.98 22.23 -17.81
C ASP A 142 -4.91 21.02 -17.96
N VAL A 143 -6.21 21.24 -18.16
CA VAL A 143 -7.16 20.16 -18.44
C VAL A 143 -6.82 19.44 -19.74
N THR A 144 -6.46 20.19 -20.79
CA THR A 144 -6.10 19.62 -22.10
C THR A 144 -4.85 18.76 -21.99
N ALA A 145 -3.81 19.25 -21.32
CA ALA A 145 -2.59 18.49 -21.05
C ALA A 145 -2.89 17.20 -20.27
N MET A 146 -3.75 17.28 -19.24
CA MET A 146 -4.15 16.10 -18.48
C MET A 146 -4.93 15.08 -19.33
N ALA A 147 -5.89 15.54 -20.13
CA ALA A 147 -6.66 14.67 -21.02
C ALA A 147 -5.76 13.92 -22.02
N LEU A 148 -4.75 14.60 -22.58
CA LEU A 148 -3.75 14.00 -23.46
C LEU A 148 -2.90 12.96 -22.73
N THR A 149 -2.45 13.22 -21.49
CA THR A 149 -1.71 12.21 -20.71
C THR A 149 -2.51 10.95 -20.39
N TRP A 150 -3.83 11.00 -20.55
CA TRP A 150 -4.76 9.90 -20.26
C TRP A 150 -5.32 9.25 -21.53
N ASP A 151 -4.74 9.55 -22.71
CA ASP A 151 -5.18 9.06 -24.02
C ASP A 151 -6.68 9.33 -24.30
N LEU A 152 -7.23 10.39 -23.71
CA LEU A 152 -8.57 10.84 -24.05
C LEU A 152 -8.51 11.55 -25.41
N PRO A 153 -9.52 11.37 -26.29
CA PRO A 153 -9.52 11.97 -27.61
C PRO A 153 -9.49 13.48 -27.44
N GLY A 154 -8.32 14.11 -27.60
CA GLY A 154 -8.03 15.45 -27.09
C GLY A 154 -9.01 16.49 -27.60
N PRO A 155 -10.05 16.86 -26.83
CA PRO A 155 -10.94 17.91 -27.24
C PRO A 155 -10.39 19.20 -26.64
N ARG A 156 -10.47 20.31 -27.37
CA ARG A 156 -10.53 21.60 -26.69
C ARG A 156 -11.70 21.52 -25.71
N VAL A 157 -11.48 21.87 -24.44
CA VAL A 157 -12.56 21.91 -23.45
C VAL A 157 -13.60 22.94 -23.92
N THR A 158 -14.75 22.44 -24.39
CA THR A 158 -15.90 23.25 -24.79
C THR A 158 -16.95 23.20 -23.71
N VAL A 159 -17.91 24.13 -23.76
CA VAL A 159 -19.06 24.12 -22.84
C VAL A 159 -19.85 22.80 -22.98
N ASP A 160 -20.01 22.32 -24.22
CA ASP A 160 -20.82 21.13 -24.54
C ASP A 160 -20.19 19.81 -24.06
N ASN A 161 -18.86 19.69 -24.15
CA ASN A 161 -18.17 18.47 -23.78
C ASN A 161 -17.66 18.47 -22.32
N ARG A 162 -17.69 19.62 -21.63
CA ARG A 162 -17.15 19.77 -20.28
C ARG A 162 -17.71 18.76 -19.29
N LYS A 163 -19.04 18.58 -19.28
CA LYS A 163 -19.71 17.65 -18.37
C LYS A 163 -19.33 16.20 -18.66
N TRP A 164 -19.25 15.83 -19.94
CA TRP A 164 -18.80 14.49 -20.33
C TRP A 164 -17.34 14.27 -19.93
N LEU A 165 -16.47 15.25 -20.18
CA LEU A 165 -15.05 15.19 -19.85
C LEU A 165 -14.85 15.09 -18.34
N PHE A 166 -15.60 15.86 -17.55
CA PHE A 166 -15.62 15.77 -16.09
C PHE A 166 -15.93 14.35 -15.62
N TYR A 167 -17.06 13.76 -16.04
CA TYR A 167 -17.42 12.40 -15.62
C TYR A 167 -16.42 11.36 -16.11
N ARG A 168 -15.93 11.49 -17.34
CA ARG A 168 -14.95 10.55 -17.90
C ARG A 168 -13.63 10.62 -17.13
N MET A 169 -13.15 11.82 -16.83
CA MET A 169 -11.93 12.03 -16.07
C MET A 169 -12.10 11.61 -14.62
N LEU A 170 -13.23 11.92 -13.97
CA LEU A 170 -13.54 11.45 -12.62
C LEU A 170 -13.58 9.92 -12.57
N GLN A 171 -14.22 9.28 -13.55
CA GLN A 171 -14.27 7.82 -13.66
C GLN A 171 -12.88 7.22 -13.84
N MET A 172 -12.03 7.78 -14.70
CA MET A 172 -10.66 7.29 -14.89
C MET A 172 -9.74 7.58 -13.70
N ALA A 173 -9.89 8.74 -13.08
CA ALA A 173 -9.18 9.14 -11.87
C ALA A 173 -9.49 8.19 -10.72
N VAL A 174 -10.78 7.93 -10.48
CA VAL A 174 -11.26 7.12 -9.36
C VAL A 174 -11.14 5.64 -9.69
N ILE A 175 -11.83 5.13 -10.72
CA ILE A 175 -11.86 3.69 -11.04
C ILE A 175 -10.51 3.23 -11.56
N GLY A 176 -9.90 3.96 -12.47
CA GLY A 176 -8.61 3.57 -13.07
C GLY A 176 -7.49 3.47 -12.03
N ARG A 177 -7.37 4.46 -11.14
CA ARG A 177 -6.37 4.42 -10.05
C ARG A 177 -6.72 3.41 -8.98
N THR A 178 -7.99 3.33 -8.56
CA THR A 178 -8.44 2.31 -7.60
C THR A 178 -8.09 0.92 -8.12
N MET A 179 -8.34 0.64 -9.40
CA MET A 179 -7.96 -0.63 -10.04
C MET A 179 -6.44 -0.86 -10.06
N ARG A 180 -5.62 0.19 -10.29
CA ARG A 180 -4.16 0.07 -10.20
C ARG A 180 -3.70 -0.22 -8.78
N GLN A 181 -4.22 0.48 -7.78
CA GLN A 181 -3.88 0.25 -6.37
C GLN A 181 -4.32 -1.15 -5.91
N ILE A 182 -5.55 -1.58 -6.22
CA ILE A 182 -6.03 -2.94 -5.95
C ILE A 182 -5.12 -3.98 -6.61
N LYS A 183 -4.68 -3.73 -7.87
CA LYS A 183 -3.72 -4.60 -8.55
C LYS A 183 -2.39 -4.67 -7.80
N GLN A 184 -1.86 -3.56 -7.30
CA GLN A 184 -0.61 -3.53 -6.54
C GLN A 184 -0.73 -4.25 -5.18
N ILE A 185 -1.80 -3.99 -4.42
CA ILE A 185 -2.06 -4.69 -3.15
C ILE A 185 -2.19 -6.20 -3.40
N ARG A 186 -3.00 -6.59 -4.39
CA ARG A 186 -3.16 -8.00 -4.78
C ARG A 186 -1.84 -8.62 -5.21
N LYS A 187 -1.01 -7.88 -5.95
CA LYS A 187 0.32 -8.34 -6.35
C LYS A 187 1.20 -8.60 -5.12
N GLY A 188 1.28 -7.65 -4.18
CA GLY A 188 2.04 -7.83 -2.94
C GLY A 188 1.58 -9.02 -2.09
N LEU A 189 0.26 -9.22 -1.97
CA LEU A 189 -0.30 -10.40 -1.29
C LEU A 189 0.07 -11.71 -1.98
N LYS A 190 0.16 -11.73 -3.32
CA LYS A 190 0.59 -12.91 -4.07
C LYS A 190 2.09 -13.17 -3.92
N GLU A 191 2.91 -12.14 -4.00
CA GLU A 191 4.38 -12.24 -3.88
C GLU A 191 4.83 -12.67 -2.47
N THR A 192 4.02 -12.38 -1.46
CA THR A 192 4.18 -12.85 -0.07
C THR A 192 3.48 -14.17 0.22
N GLU A 193 2.79 -14.76 -0.77
CA GLU A 193 1.97 -15.98 -0.68
C GLU A 193 0.75 -15.91 0.25
N VAL A 194 0.58 -14.81 0.98
CA VAL A 194 -0.57 -14.53 1.85
C VAL A 194 -1.90 -14.58 1.09
N PHE A 195 -1.91 -14.21 -0.19
CA PHE A 195 -3.11 -14.26 -1.02
C PHE A 195 -3.77 -15.65 -1.03
N GLN A 196 -2.97 -16.72 -1.03
CA GLN A 196 -3.50 -18.08 -1.04
C GLN A 196 -4.23 -18.43 0.26
N LEU A 197 -3.68 -17.99 1.40
CA LEU A 197 -4.32 -18.15 2.71
C LEU A 197 -5.66 -17.42 2.75
N LEU A 198 -5.68 -16.15 2.31
CA LEU A 198 -6.88 -15.31 2.33
C LEU A 198 -7.97 -15.83 1.39
N THR A 199 -7.63 -16.34 0.21
CA THR A 199 -8.64 -16.89 -0.72
C THR A 199 -9.02 -18.33 -0.38
N GLY A 200 -8.13 -19.08 0.27
CA GLY A 200 -8.39 -20.45 0.70
C GLY A 200 -9.24 -20.54 1.96
N ARG A 201 -9.21 -19.51 2.81
CA ARG A 201 -9.91 -19.46 4.10
C ARG A 201 -10.38 -18.05 4.46
N ALA A 202 -11.65 -17.77 4.17
CA ALA A 202 -12.28 -16.47 4.40
C ALA A 202 -12.41 -16.11 5.90
N ASP A 203 -12.49 -17.12 6.77
CA ASP A 203 -12.53 -17.02 8.23
C ASP A 203 -11.22 -16.47 8.83
N VAL A 204 -10.11 -16.51 8.08
CA VAL A 204 -8.83 -15.89 8.47
C VAL A 204 -8.82 -14.37 8.22
N VAL A 205 -9.65 -13.87 7.31
CA VAL A 205 -9.63 -12.46 6.90
C VAL A 205 -9.91 -11.50 8.07
N PRO A 206 -10.94 -11.69 8.91
CA PRO A 206 -11.22 -10.77 10.01
C PRO A 206 -10.14 -10.78 11.10
N MET A 207 -9.39 -11.87 11.21
CA MET A 207 -8.26 -12.00 12.15
C MET A 207 -7.03 -11.26 11.64
N MET A 208 -6.68 -11.40 10.35
CA MET A 208 -5.53 -10.70 9.77
C MET A 208 -5.78 -9.21 9.53
N PHE A 209 -7.02 -8.82 9.25
CA PHE A 209 -7.43 -7.45 8.95
C PHE A 209 -8.65 -7.07 9.80
N PRO A 210 -8.46 -6.81 11.11
CA PRO A 210 -9.55 -6.37 11.96
C PRO A 210 -10.12 -5.03 11.49
N ARG A 211 -11.43 -4.81 11.69
CA ARG A 211 -12.09 -3.55 11.33
C ARG A 211 -11.54 -2.40 12.17
N LEU A 212 -11.32 -1.24 11.56
CA LEU A 212 -10.80 -0.02 12.21
C LEU A 212 -11.63 0.41 13.43
N SER A 213 -12.95 0.19 13.42
CA SER A 213 -13.84 0.50 14.56
C SER A 213 -13.61 -0.40 15.78
N ALA A 214 -12.86 -1.50 15.65
CA ALA A 214 -12.53 -2.42 16.73
C ALA A 214 -11.12 -2.16 17.30
N THR A 215 -10.19 -1.59 16.51
CA THR A 215 -8.85 -1.19 16.96
C THR A 215 -8.19 -0.35 15.87
N ALA A 216 -7.62 0.81 16.20
CA ALA A 216 -6.67 1.46 15.30
C ALA A 216 -5.57 0.44 14.97
N CYS A 217 -5.34 0.16 13.68
CA CYS A 217 -4.36 -0.83 13.26
C CYS A 217 -2.96 -0.39 13.69
N SER A 218 -2.55 -0.86 14.88
CA SER A 218 -1.31 -0.48 15.53
C SER A 218 -0.20 -1.46 15.14
N ALA A 219 1.05 -1.01 15.23
CA ALA A 219 2.20 -1.90 15.02
C ALA A 219 2.13 -3.15 15.91
N LYS A 220 1.59 -3.03 17.13
CA LYS A 220 1.35 -4.17 18.03
C LYS A 220 0.37 -5.18 17.43
N THR A 221 -0.77 -4.70 16.92
CA THR A 221 -1.78 -5.56 16.28
C THR A 221 -1.18 -6.32 15.10
N VAL A 222 -0.38 -5.65 14.27
CA VAL A 222 0.32 -6.30 13.15
C VAL A 222 1.28 -7.37 13.68
N LEU A 223 2.14 -7.02 14.65
CA LEU A 223 3.13 -7.94 15.22
C LEU A 223 2.55 -9.19 15.87
N ASP A 224 1.39 -9.09 16.51
CA ASP A 224 0.70 -10.25 17.09
C ASP A 224 0.26 -11.27 16.01
N HIS A 225 0.12 -10.83 14.75
CA HIS A 225 -0.38 -11.65 13.63
C HIS A 225 0.70 -12.04 12.61
N ILE A 226 1.74 -11.21 12.44
CA ILE A 226 2.92 -11.58 11.65
C ILE A 226 3.97 -12.17 12.58
N GLY A 227 4.19 -13.49 12.47
CA GLY A 227 5.26 -14.18 13.20
C GLY A 227 6.63 -13.67 12.76
N VAL A 228 7.11 -12.59 13.38
CA VAL A 228 8.47 -12.11 13.23
C VAL A 228 9.39 -13.12 13.92
N VAL A 229 10.37 -13.63 13.18
CA VAL A 229 11.49 -14.38 13.75
C VAL A 229 12.47 -13.35 14.30
N VAL A 230 12.31 -12.96 15.56
CA VAL A 230 13.34 -12.26 16.30
C VAL A 230 14.37 -13.31 16.72
N ARG A 231 15.57 -13.23 16.15
CA ARG A 231 16.76 -13.93 16.64
C ARG A 231 17.75 -12.89 17.12
#